data_AF-A0A4S5BG85-F1
#
_entry.id   AF-A0A4S5BG85-F1
#
_cell.length_a   1.000
_cell.length_b   1.000
_cell.length_c   1.000
_cell.angle_alpha   90.00
_cell.angle_beta   90.00
_cell.angle_gamma   90.00
#
_symmetry.space_group_name_H-M   'P 1'
#
loop_
_entity.id
_entity.type
_entity.pdbx_description
1 polymer ?
#
loop_
_entity_poly.entity_id
_entity_poly.type
_entity_poly.pdbx_seq_one_letter_code
_entity_poly.pdbx_strand_id
1 'polypeptide(L)'
;DANQGGSELPAGLNLEPETGLITGLPTAAGVYPVTLTVTDSASNQRTLDWSINVALADVKVPEDARILPEARVGVAYTAQIVATGGTGRYRFMVSPGQLPDGLVLNPDTGAITGLPTTAGSSALLIMITDESSIGPGSKAGGTTIYTVTQAFDLVVLPA
;
A
#
# COMPACT_ATOMS: atom_id res chain seq x y z
N ASP A 1 -25.52 13.48 -25.78
CA ASP A 1 -25.40 12.29 -24.92
C ASP A 1 -23.98 11.76 -25.01
N ALA A 2 -23.32 11.57 -23.87
CA ALA A 2 -21.96 11.02 -23.78
C ALA A 2 -22.03 9.57 -23.27
N ASN A 3 -21.60 8.63 -24.12
CA ASN A 3 -21.57 7.21 -23.79
C ASN A 3 -20.14 6.66 -23.81
N GLN A 4 -19.88 5.65 -22.98
CA GLN A 4 -18.60 4.93 -22.98
C GLN A 4 -18.49 4.09 -24.24
N GLY A 5 -17.54 4.41 -25.11
CA GLY A 5 -17.28 3.67 -26.34
C GLY A 5 -16.25 2.58 -26.11
N GLY A 6 -16.68 1.38 -25.70
CA GLY A 6 -15.86 0.16 -25.78
C GLY A 6 -14.71 -0.01 -24.77
N SER A 7 -14.38 0.99 -23.94
CA SER A 7 -13.49 0.81 -22.78
C SER A 7 -14.18 1.19 -21.46
N GLU A 8 -13.93 0.41 -20.41
CA GLU A 8 -14.57 0.57 -19.12
C GLU A 8 -13.81 1.58 -18.26
N LEU A 9 -14.54 2.48 -17.57
CA LEU A 9 -13.95 3.30 -16.52
C LEU A 9 -13.29 2.41 -15.45
N PRO A 10 -12.27 2.92 -14.73
CA PRO A 10 -11.80 2.27 -13.51
C PRO A 10 -12.97 1.88 -12.61
N ALA A 11 -12.94 0.67 -12.06
CA ALA A 11 -13.98 0.19 -11.14
C ALA A 11 -14.21 1.19 -10.00
N GLY A 12 -15.48 1.48 -9.71
CA GLY A 12 -15.88 2.48 -8.71
C GLY A 12 -16.07 3.90 -9.27
N LEU A 13 -15.77 4.15 -10.55
CA LEU A 13 -16.15 5.38 -11.25
C LEU A 13 -17.41 5.18 -12.10
N ASN A 14 -18.19 6.25 -12.24
CA ASN A 14 -19.41 6.31 -13.05
C ASN A 14 -19.41 7.56 -13.92
N LEU A 15 -19.82 7.42 -15.19
CA LEU A 15 -20.09 8.55 -16.10
C LEU A 15 -21.58 8.90 -16.02
N GLU A 16 -21.86 10.17 -15.78
CA GLU A 16 -23.19 10.74 -15.95
C GLU A 16 -23.33 11.20 -17.42
N PRO A 17 -24.25 10.62 -18.20
CA PRO A 17 -24.27 10.76 -19.67
C PRO A 17 -24.83 12.10 -20.18
N GLU A 18 -25.59 12.84 -19.37
CA GLU A 18 -26.22 14.11 -19.76
C GLU A 18 -25.28 15.31 -19.56
N THR A 19 -24.45 15.26 -18.53
CA THR A 19 -23.50 16.29 -18.09
C THR A 19 -22.06 15.94 -18.46
N GLY A 20 -21.78 14.65 -18.71
CA GLY A 20 -20.42 14.13 -18.93
C GLY A 20 -19.57 14.06 -17.67
N LEU A 21 -20.16 14.22 -16.48
CA LEU A 21 -19.43 14.22 -15.21
C LEU A 21 -19.00 12.79 -14.84
N ILE A 22 -17.72 12.60 -14.51
CA ILE A 22 -17.23 11.34 -13.95
C ILE A 22 -17.15 11.49 -12.42
N THR A 23 -17.82 10.60 -11.70
CA THR A 23 -17.90 10.60 -10.23
C THR A 23 -17.57 9.23 -9.65
N GLY A 24 -17.33 9.17 -8.34
CA GLY A 24 -17.08 7.92 -7.61
C GLY A 24 -15.70 7.85 -6.99
N LEU A 25 -15.40 6.70 -6.37
CA LEU A 25 -14.12 6.41 -5.74
C LEU A 25 -13.51 5.21 -6.48
N PRO A 26 -12.39 5.39 -7.21
CA PRO A 26 -11.78 4.30 -7.93
C PRO A 26 -11.19 3.29 -6.93
N THR A 27 -11.42 1.99 -7.18
CA THR A 27 -11.01 0.92 -6.25
C THR A 27 -9.79 0.13 -6.71
N ALA A 28 -9.32 0.37 -7.93
CA ALA A 28 -8.18 -0.33 -8.51
C ALA A 28 -7.20 0.67 -9.11
N ALA A 29 -5.94 0.59 -8.68
CA ALA A 29 -4.87 1.38 -9.25
C ALA A 29 -4.48 0.88 -10.64
N GLY A 30 -4.08 1.80 -11.51
CA GLY A 30 -3.72 1.48 -12.88
C GLY A 30 -3.91 2.65 -13.82
N VAL A 31 -3.48 2.45 -15.06
CA VAL A 31 -3.71 3.39 -16.16
C VAL A 31 -4.84 2.81 -17.02
N TYR A 32 -5.96 3.51 -17.05
CA TYR A 32 -7.17 3.09 -17.75
C TYR A 32 -7.36 3.94 -18.99
N PRO A 33 -7.17 3.41 -20.21
CA PRO A 33 -7.56 4.12 -21.42
C PRO A 33 -9.08 4.22 -21.46
N VAL A 34 -9.60 5.44 -21.58
CA VAL A 34 -11.02 5.75 -21.62
C VAL A 34 -11.34 6.40 -22.96
N THR A 35 -12.33 5.83 -23.66
CA THR A 35 -12.83 6.36 -24.93
C THR A 35 -14.24 6.89 -24.73
N LEU A 36 -14.38 8.22 -24.78
CA LEU A 36 -15.67 8.89 -24.66
C LEU A 36 -16.26 9.17 -26.04
N THR A 37 -17.50 8.78 -26.27
CA THR A 37 -18.24 9.07 -27.51
C THR A 37 -19.38 10.02 -27.22
N VAL A 38 -19.39 11.17 -27.89
CA VAL A 38 -20.48 12.16 -27.80
C VAL A 38 -21.34 12.05 -29.05
N THR A 39 -22.65 11.90 -28.85
CA THR A 39 -23.66 11.88 -29.92
C THR A 39 -24.54 13.13 -29.81
N ASP A 40 -24.69 13.86 -30.92
CA ASP A 40 -25.62 14.98 -31.03
C ASP A 40 -27.05 14.53 -31.38
N SER A 41 -28.02 15.45 -31.35
CA SER A 41 -29.42 15.14 -31.65
C SER A 41 -29.67 14.74 -33.11
N ALA A 42 -28.74 15.01 -34.02
CA ALA A 42 -28.77 14.60 -35.41
C ALA A 42 -28.07 13.25 -35.64
N SER A 43 -27.71 12.54 -34.56
CA SER A 43 -26.98 11.27 -34.58
C SER A 43 -25.55 11.34 -35.11
N ASN A 44 -24.94 12.54 -35.19
CA ASN A 44 -23.51 12.64 -35.46
C ASN A 44 -22.72 12.28 -34.22
N GLN A 45 -21.62 11.54 -34.40
CA GLN A 45 -20.75 11.09 -33.31
C GLN A 45 -19.34 11.64 -33.44
N ARG A 46 -18.73 11.95 -32.30
CA ARG A 46 -17.32 12.25 -32.14
C ARG A 46 -16.76 11.48 -30.96
N THR A 47 -15.51 11.06 -31.07
CA THR A 47 -14.82 10.27 -30.05
C THR A 47 -13.59 11.02 -29.52
N LEU A 48 -13.34 10.91 -28.22
CA LEU A 48 -12.16 11.41 -27.54
C LEU A 48 -11.49 10.27 -26.77
N ASP A 49 -10.22 10.02 -27.05
CA ASP A 49 -9.38 9.10 -26.30
C ASP A 49 -8.61 9.83 -25.21
N TRP A 50 -8.66 9.31 -24.00
CA TRP A 50 -7.96 9.83 -22.83
C TRP A 50 -7.51 8.67 -21.93
N SER A 51 -6.73 8.95 -20.88
CA SER A 51 -6.29 7.97 -19.89
C SER A 51 -6.51 8.51 -18.49
N ILE A 52 -7.14 7.70 -17.64
CA ILE A 52 -7.25 7.95 -16.20
C ILE A 52 -6.13 7.18 -15.50
N ASN A 53 -5.30 7.91 -14.75
CA ASN A 53 -4.26 7.31 -13.91
C ASN A 53 -4.75 7.25 -12.46
N VAL A 54 -5.01 6.05 -11.97
CA VAL A 54 -5.35 5.80 -10.56
C VAL A 54 -4.08 5.36 -9.84
N ALA A 55 -3.58 6.19 -8.93
CA ALA A 55 -2.40 5.88 -8.14
C ALA A 55 -2.73 4.90 -6.99
N LEU A 56 -1.72 4.17 -6.53
CA LEU A 56 -1.81 3.39 -5.30
C LEU A 56 -1.88 4.32 -4.09
N ALA A 57 -2.58 3.87 -3.03
CA ALA A 57 -2.42 4.51 -1.73
C ALA A 57 -0.97 4.34 -1.26
N ASP A 58 -0.34 5.41 -0.76
CA ASP A 58 1.02 5.30 -0.24
C ASP A 58 1.09 4.30 0.92
N VAL A 59 2.21 3.58 1.01
CA VAL A 59 2.50 2.72 2.17
C VAL A 59 2.74 3.61 3.39
N LYS A 60 2.00 3.36 4.48
CA LYS A 60 2.07 4.13 5.73
C LYS A 60 2.01 3.21 6.94
N VAL A 61 2.72 3.62 7.99
CA VAL A 61 2.62 3.02 9.33
C VAL A 61 1.84 4.00 10.21
N PRO A 62 0.72 3.58 10.85
CA PRO A 62 -0.01 4.42 11.80
C PRO A 62 0.90 4.93 12.93
N GLU A 63 0.72 6.18 13.35
CA GLU A 63 1.64 6.80 14.32
C GLU A 63 1.67 6.07 15.67
N ASP A 64 0.51 5.60 16.12
CA ASP A 64 0.33 4.82 17.34
C ASP A 64 0.93 3.42 17.25
N ALA A 65 0.98 2.84 16.04
CA ALA A 65 1.62 1.54 15.79
C ALA A 65 3.16 1.60 15.76
N ARG A 66 3.77 2.79 15.87
CA ARG A 66 5.23 2.96 15.90
C ARG A 66 5.82 2.66 17.27
N ILE A 67 5.01 2.56 18.31
CA ILE A 67 5.45 2.18 19.65
C ILE A 67 5.10 0.71 19.86
N LEU A 68 6.13 -0.13 20.02
CA LEU A 68 5.93 -1.55 20.24
C LEU A 68 5.61 -1.82 21.72
N PRO A 69 4.83 -2.88 22.02
CA PRO A 69 4.61 -3.32 23.40
C PRO A 69 5.93 -3.54 24.13
N GLU A 70 5.98 -3.23 25.42
CA GLU A 70 7.16 -3.49 26.23
C GLU A 70 7.47 -4.99 26.28
N ALA A 71 8.74 -5.33 26.16
CA ALA A 71 9.25 -6.68 26.38
C ALA A 71 9.90 -6.80 27.76
N ARG A 72 10.14 -8.04 28.23
CA ARG A 72 10.87 -8.32 29.47
C ARG A 72 11.95 -9.35 29.24
N VAL A 73 13.12 -9.14 29.83
CA VAL A 73 14.24 -10.09 29.74
C VAL A 73 13.78 -11.48 30.19
N GLY A 74 14.07 -12.50 29.36
CA GLY A 74 13.72 -13.89 29.67
C GLY A 74 12.22 -14.23 29.57
N VAL A 75 11.38 -13.33 29.05
CA VAL A 75 9.96 -13.59 28.75
C VAL A 75 9.76 -13.65 27.24
N ALA A 76 9.03 -14.67 26.76
CA ALA A 76 8.71 -14.78 25.35
C ALA A 76 7.97 -13.53 24.87
N TYR A 77 8.48 -12.93 23.80
CA TYR A 77 7.97 -11.69 23.21
C TYR A 77 7.37 -11.96 21.83
N THR A 78 6.26 -11.28 21.54
CA THR A 78 5.67 -11.22 20.20
C THR A 78 5.06 -9.85 19.98
N ALA A 79 5.39 -9.23 18.84
CA ALA A 79 4.76 -8.02 18.36
C ALA A 79 4.70 -8.04 16.83
N GLN A 80 3.82 -7.21 16.26
CA GLN A 80 3.62 -7.12 14.82
C GLN A 80 3.85 -5.70 14.33
N ILE A 81 4.62 -5.59 13.24
CA ILE A 81 4.70 -4.36 12.47
C ILE A 81 3.44 -4.25 11.59
N VAL A 82 2.71 -3.15 11.74
CA VAL A 82 1.50 -2.88 10.95
C VAL A 82 1.81 -1.81 9.92
N ALA A 83 1.56 -2.11 8.65
CA ALA A 83 1.60 -1.17 7.55
C ALA A 83 0.26 -1.22 6.79
N THR A 84 -0.09 -0.10 6.15
CA THR A 84 -1.32 0.09 5.39
C THR A 84 -1.02 0.78 4.06
N GLY A 85 -1.97 0.74 3.11
CA GLY A 85 -1.76 1.25 1.76
C GLY A 85 -1.09 0.22 0.85
N GLY A 86 -0.61 0.63 -0.32
CA GLY A 86 -0.10 -0.32 -1.32
C GLY A 86 -1.14 -1.37 -1.74
N THR A 87 -0.71 -2.33 -2.55
CA THR A 87 -1.56 -3.46 -3.00
C THR A 87 -0.82 -4.78 -3.07
N GLY A 88 0.50 -4.78 -2.88
CA GLY A 88 1.35 -5.94 -2.98
C GLY A 88 1.57 -6.63 -1.64
N ARG A 89 2.42 -7.66 -1.69
CA ARG A 89 2.95 -8.27 -0.47
C ARG A 89 3.98 -7.34 0.15
N TYR A 90 3.96 -7.22 1.48
CA TYR A 90 5.00 -6.50 2.20
C TYR A 90 6.21 -7.38 2.49
N ARG A 91 7.38 -6.76 2.45
CA ARG A 91 8.66 -7.32 2.90
C ARG A 91 9.25 -6.38 3.93
N PHE A 92 9.70 -6.95 5.05
CA PHE A 92 10.23 -6.21 6.18
C PHE A 92 11.72 -6.49 6.34
N MET A 93 12.49 -5.44 6.58
CA MET A 93 13.91 -5.52 6.88
C MET A 93 14.23 -4.56 8.02
N VAL A 94 15.06 -5.00 8.96
CA VAL A 94 15.59 -4.15 10.03
C VAL A 94 17.08 -3.94 9.77
N SER A 95 17.58 -2.74 10.11
CA SER A 95 19.03 -2.52 9.99
C SER A 95 19.78 -3.46 10.93
N PRO A 96 20.93 -4.03 10.51
CA PRO A 96 21.70 -4.95 11.34
C PRO A 96 22.03 -4.36 12.72
N GLY A 97 21.89 -5.17 13.77
CA GLY A 97 22.26 -4.79 15.14
C GLY A 97 21.28 -3.85 15.86
N GLN A 98 20.14 -3.50 15.25
CA GLN A 98 19.14 -2.65 15.92
C GLN A 98 18.18 -3.42 16.83
N LEU A 99 17.86 -4.68 16.51
CA LEU A 99 17.02 -5.50 17.37
C LEU A 99 17.77 -5.84 18.67
N PRO A 100 17.10 -5.77 19.84
CA PRO A 100 17.62 -6.32 21.08
C PRO A 100 18.02 -7.80 20.92
N ASP A 101 19.10 -8.19 21.58
CA ASP A 101 19.59 -9.57 21.57
C ASP A 101 18.49 -10.56 21.95
N GLY A 102 18.36 -11.63 21.17
CA GLY A 102 17.35 -12.67 21.35
C GLY A 102 16.00 -12.40 20.66
N LEU A 103 15.84 -11.26 19.99
CA LEU A 103 14.69 -10.97 19.13
C LEU A 103 15.04 -11.12 17.64
N VAL A 104 14.06 -11.56 16.86
CA VAL A 104 14.17 -11.76 15.40
C VAL A 104 12.95 -11.16 14.73
N LEU A 105 13.16 -10.45 13.62
CA LEU A 105 12.13 -10.00 12.70
C LEU A 105 11.90 -11.06 11.61
N ASN A 106 10.66 -11.50 11.44
CA ASN A 106 10.25 -12.29 10.30
C ASN A 106 9.99 -11.36 9.10
N PRO A 107 10.75 -11.50 8.00
CA PRO A 107 10.72 -10.54 6.90
C PRO A 107 9.48 -10.66 6.00
N ASP A 108 8.70 -11.74 6.12
CA ASP A 108 7.48 -11.97 5.33
C ASP A 108 6.21 -11.54 6.06
N THR A 109 6.24 -11.53 7.39
CA THR A 109 5.06 -11.23 8.22
C THR A 109 5.17 -9.96 9.02
N GLY A 110 6.38 -9.42 9.21
CA GLY A 110 6.62 -8.28 10.09
C GLY A 110 6.61 -8.64 11.58
N ALA A 111 6.52 -9.93 11.92
CA ALA A 111 6.51 -10.40 13.30
C ALA A 111 7.89 -10.24 13.95
N ILE A 112 7.94 -9.57 15.10
CA ILE A 112 9.11 -9.57 15.98
C ILE A 112 8.85 -10.57 17.08
N THR A 113 9.67 -11.61 17.17
CA THR A 113 9.51 -12.70 18.13
C THR A 113 10.82 -13.08 18.78
N GLY A 114 10.78 -13.62 19.99
CA GLY A 114 11.95 -14.22 20.61
C GLY A 114 11.97 -14.11 22.12
N LEU A 115 13.16 -14.27 22.69
CA LEU A 115 13.42 -14.21 24.12
C LEU A 115 14.51 -13.16 24.36
N PRO A 116 14.17 -11.92 24.69
CA PRO A 116 15.16 -10.87 24.82
C PRO A 116 16.08 -11.15 26.02
N THR A 117 17.38 -10.89 25.86
CA THR A 117 18.39 -11.21 26.89
C THR A 117 18.95 -9.98 27.60
N THR A 118 18.74 -8.79 27.05
CA THR A 118 19.33 -7.55 27.54
C THR A 118 18.25 -6.48 27.67
N ALA A 119 18.16 -5.85 28.84
CA ALA A 119 17.26 -4.71 29.07
C ALA A 119 17.81 -3.44 28.40
N GLY A 120 16.93 -2.56 27.94
CA GLY A 120 17.30 -1.32 27.27
C GLY A 120 16.21 -0.80 26.34
N SER A 121 16.47 0.35 25.73
CA SER A 121 15.60 0.95 24.72
C SER A 121 16.27 0.94 23.36
N SER A 122 15.51 0.59 22.33
CA SER A 122 15.99 0.50 20.95
C SER A 122 15.08 1.30 20.02
N ALA A 123 15.68 2.10 19.14
CA ALA A 123 15.02 2.72 18.01
C ALA A 123 15.28 1.87 16.75
N LEU A 124 14.29 1.10 16.33
CA LEU A 124 14.37 0.17 15.20
C LEU A 124 14.02 0.92 13.91
N LEU A 125 14.92 0.92 12.93
CA LEU A 125 14.62 1.42 11.58
C LEU A 125 14.22 0.23 10.72
N ILE A 126 12.91 0.10 10.51
CA ILE A 126 12.30 -0.94 9.67
C ILE A 126 12.03 -0.39 8.28
N MET A 127 12.65 -1.01 7.28
CA MET A 127 12.34 -0.81 5.87
C MET A 127 11.18 -1.74 5.51
N ILE A 128 10.09 -1.14 5.03
CA ILE A 128 8.88 -1.83 4.58
C ILE A 128 8.80 -1.62 3.08
N THR A 129 8.86 -2.73 2.36
CA THR A 129 8.81 -2.78 0.91
C THR A 129 7.48 -3.37 0.47
N ASP A 130 6.68 -2.60 -0.27
CA ASP A 130 5.51 -3.09 -0.97
C ASP A 130 5.88 -3.56 -2.37
N GLU A 131 5.76 -4.86 -2.60
CA GLU A 131 5.98 -5.49 -3.91
C GLU A 131 4.66 -5.54 -4.68
N SER A 132 4.15 -4.35 -5.04
CA SER A 132 2.90 -4.21 -5.79
C SER A 132 3.04 -4.70 -7.23
N SER A 133 2.08 -5.51 -7.66
CA SER A 133 1.82 -5.79 -9.07
C SER A 133 0.65 -4.91 -9.54
N ILE A 134 0.89 -3.97 -10.45
CA ILE A 134 -0.19 -3.13 -10.99
C ILE A 134 -0.91 -3.89 -12.12
N GLY A 135 -2.16 -4.34 -11.92
CA GLY A 135 -3.11 -4.75 -12.99
C GLY A 135 -4.46 -5.29 -12.44
N PRO A 136 -5.63 -4.91 -13.02
CA PRO A 136 -5.94 -4.92 -14.46
C PRO A 136 -6.15 -3.53 -15.10
N GLY A 137 -5.55 -3.35 -16.28
CA GLY A 137 -5.57 -2.11 -17.11
C GLY A 137 -4.19 -1.75 -17.68
N SER A 138 -3.10 -2.15 -17.01
CA SER A 138 -1.72 -1.95 -17.44
C SER A 138 -1.32 -2.93 -18.55
N LYS A 139 -0.96 -2.47 -19.74
CA LYS A 139 -0.11 -3.25 -20.65
C LYS A 139 1.33 -3.25 -20.13
N ALA A 140 1.63 -4.07 -19.11
CA ALA A 140 2.93 -4.72 -18.84
C ALA A 140 2.97 -5.28 -17.41
N GLY A 141 3.26 -6.57 -17.27
CA GLY A 141 3.45 -7.26 -15.99
C GLY A 141 4.79 -6.93 -15.33
N GLY A 142 4.96 -5.70 -14.85
CA GLY A 142 6.11 -5.28 -14.05
C GLY A 142 5.76 -5.15 -12.56
N THR A 143 6.59 -5.74 -11.69
CA THR A 143 6.56 -5.46 -10.24
C THR A 143 7.08 -4.04 -10.02
N THR A 144 6.26 -3.19 -9.41
CA THR A 144 6.71 -1.87 -8.95
C THR A 144 6.97 -1.96 -7.46
N ILE A 145 8.16 -1.54 -7.04
CA ILE A 145 8.62 -1.64 -5.65
C ILE A 145 8.50 -0.26 -5.01
N TYR A 146 7.70 -0.17 -3.94
CA TYR A 146 7.63 1.03 -3.10
C TYR A 146 8.28 0.73 -1.76
N THR A 147 9.15 1.61 -1.28
CA THR A 147 9.81 1.44 0.02
C THR A 147 9.52 2.63 0.92
N VAL A 148 9.15 2.35 2.16
CA VAL A 148 9.15 3.31 3.26
C VAL A 148 10.07 2.83 4.38
N THR A 149 10.87 3.73 4.95
CA THR A 149 11.66 3.44 6.15
C THR A 149 11.01 4.11 7.34
N GLN A 150 10.72 3.33 8.37
CA GLN A 150 9.99 3.78 9.55
C GLN A 150 10.72 3.41 10.84
N ALA A 151 10.87 4.39 11.73
CA ALA A 151 11.34 4.19 13.10
C ALA A 151 10.23 3.63 14.01
N PHE A 152 10.58 2.63 14.81
CA PHE A 152 9.78 2.05 15.88
C PHE A 152 10.55 2.07 17.21
N ASP A 153 9.85 2.34 18.31
CA ASP A 153 10.44 2.33 19.64
C ASP A 153 10.11 1.00 20.35
N LEU A 154 11.14 0.35 20.89
CA LEU A 154 11.00 -0.86 21.70
C LEU A 154 11.74 -0.69 23.02
N VAL A 155 11.06 -0.99 24.12
CA VAL A 155 11.63 -1.03 25.46
C VAL A 155 11.64 -2.47 25.97
N VAL A 156 12.82 -2.94 26.38
CA VAL A 156 12.99 -4.20 27.10
C VAL A 156 13.26 -3.89 28.56
N LEU A 157 12.34 -4.27 29.43
CA LEU A 157 12.47 -4.13 30.87
C LEU A 157 13.28 -5.30 31.47
N PRO A 158 13.87 -5.12 32.65
CA PRO A 158 14.41 -6.22 33.43
C PRO A 158 13.38 -7.33 33.68
N ALA A 159 13.90 -8.54 33.98
CA ALA A 159 13.11 -9.71 34.33
C ALA A 159 12.15 -9.44 35.50
#